data_AF-A0A844MTQ5-F1
#
_entry.id   AF-A0A844MTQ5-F1
#
_cell.length_a   1.000
_cell.length_b   1.000
_cell.length_c   1.000
_cell.angle_alpha   90.00
_cell.angle_beta   90.00
_cell.angle_gamma   90.00
#
_symmetry.space_group_name_H-M   'P 1'
#
loop_
_entity.id
_entity.type
_entity.pdbx_description
1 polymer ?
#
loop_
_entity_poly.entity_id
_entity_poly.type
_entity_poly.pdbx_seq_one_letter_code
_entity_poly.pdbx_strand_id
1 'polypeptide(L)'
;MQKVENNIEENPEAIALSQAIEIQEQINQYLKQLSLERLQVVADFAAYLADKESEEATQELEKIPGLLERLKKNREVTPKTHLVNWRTIRSDV
;
A
#
# COMPACT_ATOMS: atom_id res chain seq x y z
N MET A 1 -29.44 -37.70 -3.98
CA MET A 1 -29.39 -36.27 -3.56
C MET A 1 -28.10 -36.06 -2.79
N GLN A 2 -27.05 -35.57 -3.45
CA GLN A 2 -25.83 -35.11 -2.79
C GLN A 2 -25.87 -33.58 -2.83
N LYS A 3 -25.93 -32.95 -1.65
CA LYS A 3 -25.62 -31.53 -1.51
C LYS A 3 -24.12 -31.40 -1.79
N VAL A 4 -23.79 -30.79 -2.93
CA VAL A 4 -22.45 -30.25 -3.13
C VAL A 4 -22.44 -28.95 -2.33
N GLU A 5 -21.90 -29.02 -1.12
CA GLU A 5 -21.57 -27.83 -0.34
C GLU A 5 -20.44 -27.13 -1.08
N ASN A 6 -20.78 -26.02 -1.75
CA ASN A 6 -19.80 -25.10 -2.31
C ASN A 6 -19.05 -24.44 -1.15
N ASN A 7 -17.94 -25.04 -0.73
CA ASN A 7 -16.90 -24.33 -0.01
C ASN A 7 -16.23 -23.37 -0.98
N ILE A 8 -16.80 -22.17 -1.08
CA ILE A 8 -16.06 -21.02 -1.59
C ILE A 8 -15.05 -20.72 -0.49
N GLU A 9 -13.81 -21.17 -0.65
CA GLU A 9 -12.69 -20.62 0.12
C GLU A 9 -12.65 -19.12 -0.21
N GLU A 10 -13.23 -18.30 0.66
CA GLU A 10 -13.27 -16.86 0.47
C GLU A 10 -11.82 -16.35 0.46
N ASN A 11 -11.39 -15.81 -0.68
CA ASN A 11 -10.06 -15.25 -0.85
C ASN A 11 -9.88 -14.08 0.15
N PRO A 12 -8.96 -14.17 1.13
CA PRO A 12 -8.75 -13.12 2.12
C PRO A 12 -8.44 -11.76 1.50
N GLU A 13 -7.75 -11.72 0.36
CA GLU A 13 -7.45 -10.48 -0.36
C GLU A 13 -8.70 -9.87 -1.00
N ALA A 14 -9.61 -10.71 -1.51
CA ALA A 14 -10.87 -10.25 -2.09
C ALA A 14 -11.81 -9.70 -1.00
N ILE A 15 -11.82 -10.33 0.19
CA ILE A 15 -12.56 -9.83 1.36
C ILE A 15 -12.02 -8.47 1.79
N ALA A 16 -10.70 -8.35 1.96
CA ALA A 16 -10.05 -7.11 2.35
C ALA A 16 -10.32 -5.98 1.35
N LEU A 17 -10.29 -6.28 0.05
CA LEU A 17 -10.62 -5.31 -1.00
C LEU A 17 -12.08 -4.85 -0.92
N SER A 18 -13.02 -5.78 -0.73
CA SER A 18 -14.45 -5.43 -0.58
C SER A 18 -14.68 -4.54 0.64
N GLN A 19 -14.06 -4.86 1.77
CA GLN A 19 -14.15 -4.06 2.99
C GLN A 19 -13.54 -2.66 2.80
N ALA A 20 -12.40 -2.56 2.11
CA ALA A 20 -11.79 -1.28 1.80
C ALA A 20 -12.70 -0.40 0.93
N ILE A 21 -13.39 -0.99 -0.06
CA ILE A 21 -14.35 -0.29 -0.91
C ILE A 21 -15.53 0.22 -0.08
N GLU A 22 -16.10 -0.62 0.80
CA GLU A 22 -17.22 -0.24 1.66
C GLU A 22 -16.86 0.92 2.60
N ILE A 23 -15.67 0.87 3.21
CA ILE A 23 -15.17 1.94 4.09
C ILE A 23 -14.97 3.24 3.30
N GLN A 24 -14.40 3.17 2.10
CA GLN A 24 -14.22 4.35 1.24
C GLN A 24 -15.55 4.98 0.84
N GLU A 25 -16.55 4.17 0.48
CA GLU A 25 -17.90 4.62 0.17
C GLU A 25 -18.52 5.37 1.37
N GLN A 26 -18.41 4.79 2.57
CA GLN A 26 -18.92 5.38 3.80
C GLN A 26 -18.23 6.72 4.13
N ILE A 27 -16.90 6.79 4.01
CA ILE A 27 -16.14 8.04 4.20
C ILE A 27 -16.63 9.10 3.21
N ASN A 28 -16.74 8.75 1.92
CA ASN A 28 -17.20 9.66 0.88
C ASN A 28 -18.62 10.21 1.15
N GLN A 29 -19.51 9.41 1.73
CA GLN A 29 -20.83 9.88 2.14
C GLN A 29 -20.77 10.91 3.27
N TYR A 30 -19.90 10.72 4.27
CA TYR A 30 -19.74 11.69 5.35
C TYR A 30 -19.06 12.97 4.88
N LEU A 31 -18.04 12.88 4.02
CA LEU A 31 -17.34 14.05 3.48
C LEU A 31 -18.30 15.04 2.79
N LYS A 32 -19.32 14.53 2.08
CA LYS A 32 -20.33 15.37 1.40
C LYS A 32 -21.20 16.20 2.36
N GLN A 33 -21.22 15.87 3.64
CA GLN A 33 -22.08 16.51 4.65
C GLN A 33 -21.32 17.49 5.56
N LEU A 34 -19.98 17.50 5.46
CA LEU A 34 -19.13 18.32 6.33
C LEU A 34 -19.04 19.77 5.85
N SER A 35 -18.87 20.69 6.80
CA SER A 35 -18.50 22.08 6.50
C SER A 35 -17.05 22.16 6.02
N LEU A 36 -16.69 23.27 5.36
CA LEU A 36 -15.32 23.53 4.88
C LEU A 36 -14.28 23.39 6.00
N GLU A 37 -14.53 23.95 7.18
CA GLU A 37 -13.63 23.87 8.33
C GLU A 37 -13.39 22.41 8.75
N ARG A 38 -14.44 21.57 8.75
CA ARG A 38 -14.31 20.15 9.09
C ARG A 38 -13.61 19.36 8.00
N LEU A 39 -13.83 19.71 6.73
CA LEU A 39 -13.11 19.12 5.61
C LEU A 39 -11.62 19.42 5.66
N GLN A 40 -11.21 20.61 6.10
CA GLN A 40 -9.80 20.95 6.30
C GLN A 40 -9.15 20.04 7.35
N VAL A 41 -9.81 19.84 8.49
CA VAL A 41 -9.31 18.92 9.54
C VAL A 41 -9.18 17.49 9.01
N VAL A 42 -10.15 17.02 8.22
CA VAL A 42 -10.08 15.67 7.63
C VAL A 42 -8.96 15.57 6.60
N ALA A 43 -8.72 16.61 5.80
CA ALA A 43 -7.63 16.64 4.83
C ALA A 43 -6.26 16.57 5.52
N ASP A 44 -6.05 17.36 6.58
CA ASP A 44 -4.81 17.35 7.36
C ASP A 44 -4.57 15.97 8.01
N PHE A 45 -5.63 15.36 8.54
CA PHE A 45 -5.55 14.04 9.15
C PHE A 45 -5.29 12.93 8.13
N ALA A 46 -5.93 12.98 6.96
CA ALA A 46 -5.69 12.02 5.89
C ALA A 46 -4.25 12.12 5.35
N ALA A 47 -3.70 13.33 5.23
CA ALA A 47 -2.30 13.54 4.88
C ALA A 47 -1.36 12.90 5.91
N TYR A 48 -1.62 13.13 7.20
CA TYR A 48 -0.85 12.49 8.28
C TYR A 48 -0.91 10.96 8.20
N LEU A 49 -2.07 10.36 7.94
CA LEU A 49 -2.20 8.91 7.82
C LEU A 49 -1.44 8.37 6.60
N ALA A 50 -1.51 9.04 5.45
CA ALA A 50 -0.76 8.64 4.26
C ALA A 50 0.76 8.72 4.50
N ASP A 51 1.23 9.77 5.17
CA ASP A 51 2.63 9.92 5.56
C ASP A 51 3.03 8.81 6.55
N LYS A 52 2.17 8.46 7.51
CA LYS A 52 2.44 7.39 8.48
C LYS A 52 2.50 6.00 7.83
N GLU A 53 1.58 5.68 6.94
CA GLU A 53 1.60 4.42 6.19
C GLU A 53 2.88 4.32 5.33
N SER A 54 3.34 5.45 4.77
CA SER A 54 4.62 5.55 4.07
C SER A 54 5.85 5.42 5.00
N GLU A 55 5.78 6.00 6.21
CA GLU A 55 6.83 5.90 7.23
C GLU A 55 6.94 4.48 7.78
N GLU A 56 5.83 3.78 8.03
CA GLU A 56 5.81 2.38 8.47
C GLU A 56 6.54 1.48 7.46
N ALA A 57 6.28 1.66 6.16
CA ALA A 57 7.02 0.99 5.09
C ALA A 57 8.52 1.36 5.08
N THR A 58 8.87 2.58 5.47
CA THR A 58 10.27 3.04 5.55
C THR A 58 10.99 2.46 6.77
N GLN A 59 10.31 2.32 7.91
CA GLN A 59 10.86 1.71 9.12
C GLN A 59 11.20 0.23 8.92
N GLU A 60 10.46 -0.50 8.09
CA GLU A 60 10.82 -1.87 7.70
C GLU A 60 12.19 -1.92 7.00
N LEU A 61 12.46 -0.96 6.11
CA LEU A 61 13.75 -0.85 5.41
C LEU A 61 14.88 -0.41 6.34
N GLU A 62 14.61 0.52 7.27
CA GLU A 62 15.58 0.97 8.27
C GLU A 62 16.00 -0.15 9.23
N LYS A 63 15.09 -1.09 9.54
CA LYS A 63 15.38 -2.27 10.36
C LYS A 63 16.36 -3.23 9.69
N ILE A 64 16.62 -3.14 8.38
CA ILE A 64 17.58 -3.98 7.67
C ILE A 64 19.00 -3.44 7.91
N PRO A 65 19.84 -4.10 8.75
CA PRO A 65 21.12 -3.54 9.13
C PRO A 65 22.05 -3.41 7.93
N GLY A 66 22.62 -2.22 7.74
CA GLY A 66 23.57 -1.94 6.67
C GLY A 66 22.94 -1.83 5.27
N LEU A 67 21.60 -1.73 5.16
CA LEU A 67 20.92 -1.61 3.87
C LEU A 67 21.39 -0.37 3.09
N LEU A 68 21.47 0.78 3.76
CA LEU A 68 21.86 2.04 3.12
C LEU A 68 23.30 1.98 2.59
N GLU A 69 24.23 1.42 3.37
CA GLU A 69 25.62 1.23 3.00
C GLU A 69 25.74 0.28 1.80
N ARG A 70 24.97 -0.82 1.81
CA ARG A 70 24.93 -1.77 0.70
C ARG A 70 24.36 -1.15 -0.56
N LEU A 71 23.28 -0.37 -0.47
CA LEU A 71 22.69 0.34 -1.60
C LEU A 71 23.65 1.37 -2.20
N LYS A 72 24.29 2.19 -1.36
CA LYS A 72 25.30 3.17 -1.80
C LYS A 72 26.46 2.48 -2.50
N LYS A 73 27.04 1.45 -1.87
CA LYS A 73 28.13 0.66 -2.44
C LYS A 73 27.72 0.04 -3.78
N ASN A 74 26.56 -0.61 -3.84
CA ASN A 74 26.07 -1.23 -5.07
C ASN A 74 25.85 -0.20 -6.19
N ARG A 75 25.42 1.03 -5.88
CA ARG A 75 25.30 2.09 -6.89
C ARG A 75 26.64 2.52 -7.46
N GLU A 76 27.68 2.57 -6.64
CA GLU A 76 29.02 2.99 -7.04
C GLU A 76 29.79 1.90 -7.79
N VAL A 77 29.65 0.64 -7.37
CA VAL A 77 30.45 -0.48 -7.90
C VAL A 77 29.77 -1.23 -9.05
N THR A 78 28.45 -1.13 -9.21
CA THR A 78 27.73 -1.88 -10.25
C THR A 78 27.85 -1.18 -11.60
N PRO A 79 28.46 -1.82 -12.61
CA PRO A 79 28.49 -1.27 -13.96
C PRO A 79 27.07 -1.19 -14.55
N LYS A 80 26.79 -0.18 -15.36
CA LYS A 80 25.47 -0.01 -16.01
C LYS A 80 25.02 -1.22 -16.84
N THR A 81 25.96 -2.03 -17.32
CA THR A 81 25.69 -3.29 -18.05
C THR A 81 25.06 -4.38 -17.19
N HIS A 82 25.16 -4.28 -15.87
CA HIS A 82 24.56 -5.21 -14.91
C HIS A 82 23.21 -4.68 -14.35
N LEU A 83 22.80 -3.47 -14.73
CA LEU A 83 21.49 -2.93 -14.37
C LEU A 83 20.46 -3.41 -15.38
N VAL A 84 19.38 -4.01 -14.88
CA VAL A 84 18.22 -4.41 -15.66
C VAL A 84 17.09 -3.40 -15.45
N ASN A 85 16.30 -3.16 -16.51
CA ASN A 85 15.14 -2.28 -16.39
C ASN A 85 14.12 -2.94 -15.47
N TRP A 86 13.67 -2.25 -14.42
CA TRP A 86 12.75 -2.84 -13.45
C TRP A 86 11.45 -3.35 -14.09
N ARG A 87 11.02 -2.77 -15.22
CA ARG A 87 9.84 -3.21 -15.98
C ARG A 87 10.00 -4.60 -16.61
N THR A 88 11.23 -5.09 -16.78
CA THR A 88 11.50 -6.43 -17.30
C THR A 88 11.54 -7.50 -16.20
N ILE A 89 11.47 -7.09 -14.93
CA ILE A 89 11.46 -7.99 -13.76
C ILE A 89 10.07 -8.11 -13.17
N ARG A 90 9.26 -7.05 -13.25
CA ARG A 90 7.92 -7.01 -12.66
C ARG A 90 6.92 -7.87 -13.45
N SER A 91 6.08 -8.63 -12.77
CA SER A 91 5.10 -9.58 -13.38
C SER A 91 3.63 -9.23 -13.13
N ASP A 92 3.34 -8.16 -12.39
CA ASP A 92 2.03 -7.72 -11.91
C ASP A 92 1.47 -6.48 -12.65
N VAL A 93 1.80 -6.30 -13.92
CA VAL A 93 1.16 -5.30 -14.81
C VAL A 93 0.30 -5.95 -15.88
#